data_AF-A0A350IJ71-F1
#
_entry.id   AF-A0A350IJ71-F1
#
_cell.length_a   1.000
_cell.length_b   1.000
_cell.length_c   1.000
_cell.angle_alpha   90.00
_cell.angle_beta   90.00
_cell.angle_gamma   90.00
#
_symmetry.space_group_name_H-M   'P 1'
#
loop_
_entity.id
_entity.type
_entity.pdbx_description
1 polymer ?
#
loop_
_entity_poly.entity_id
_entity_poly.type
_entity_poly.pdbx_seq_one_letter_code
_entity_poly.pdbx_strand_id
1 'polypeptide(L)'
;MNNSFVDFYGATKWLYTKIYENPVFFFDYWSFVHLIAGFLVVVTLLAFNIKHRWAMLFALLTLWEIVELLFKFFALNIFKPETFKDQITDIVIGLISGLITYLIIKNKDKIYSKIHISQEFVASVMSTSVLAFLWMGTYQYHYSANIFNTQGLNIWAFLLCFLGANLIIKSFIYCKNYFKKTSSSFVMLLGLYYISLFIIEYVGRYLVEINEISSSSNAPLAFGLIYGNMTLHIIYIIAPVIVILFYSILIWLFRRILL
;
A
#
# COMPACT_ATOMS: atom_id res chain seq x y z
N MET A 1 8.12 26.40 -16.99
CA MET A 1 7.34 25.19 -16.70
C MET A 1 7.09 25.15 -15.20
N ASN A 2 5.85 24.94 -14.76
CA ASN A 2 5.48 24.96 -13.34
C ASN A 2 6.23 23.85 -12.60
N ASN A 3 6.95 24.20 -11.52
CA ASN A 3 7.73 23.26 -10.70
C ASN A 3 6.87 22.07 -10.22
N SER A 4 5.58 22.28 -9.99
CA SER A 4 4.63 21.25 -9.55
C SER A 4 4.50 20.03 -10.47
N PHE A 5 4.71 20.17 -11.78
CA PHE A 5 4.57 19.04 -12.72
C PHE A 5 5.82 18.16 -12.75
N VAL A 6 7.00 18.76 -12.64
CA VAL A 6 8.27 18.03 -12.50
C VAL A 6 8.27 17.22 -11.21
N ASP A 7 7.69 17.78 -10.14
CA ASP A 7 7.59 17.13 -8.84
C ASP A 7 6.67 15.90 -8.86
N PHE A 8 5.52 15.96 -9.57
CA PHE A 8 4.61 14.81 -9.65
C PHE A 8 5.21 13.64 -10.45
N TYR A 9 5.75 13.91 -11.64
CA TYR A 9 6.40 12.86 -12.44
C TYR A 9 7.58 12.23 -11.68
N GLY A 10 8.34 13.03 -10.95
CA GLY A 10 9.39 12.54 -10.04
C GLY A 10 8.85 11.59 -8.97
N ALA A 11 7.70 11.91 -8.38
CA ALA A 11 7.06 11.12 -7.32
C ALA A 11 6.47 9.79 -7.82
N THR A 12 6.07 9.70 -9.08
CA THR A 12 5.47 8.48 -9.66
C THR A 12 6.42 7.68 -10.54
N LYS A 13 7.60 8.21 -10.87
CA LYS A 13 8.58 7.57 -11.77
C LYS A 13 8.91 6.12 -11.38
N TRP A 14 8.96 5.83 -10.08
CA TRP A 14 9.28 4.49 -9.58
C TRP A 14 8.23 3.44 -9.95
N LEU A 15 6.97 3.84 -10.21
CA LEU A 15 5.91 2.93 -10.61
C LEU A 15 6.18 2.29 -11.99
N TYR A 16 6.91 3.00 -12.84
CA TYR A 16 7.33 2.52 -14.17
C TYR A 16 8.56 1.58 -14.14
N THR A 17 9.07 1.23 -12.95
CA THR A 17 10.18 0.29 -12.84
C THR A 17 9.70 -1.12 -13.17
N LYS A 18 10.21 -1.64 -14.30
CA LYS A 18 9.87 -2.97 -14.81
C LYS A 18 10.40 -4.05 -13.87
N ILE A 19 9.52 -4.96 -13.46
CA ILE A 19 9.86 -6.17 -12.71
C ILE A 19 10.09 -7.33 -13.69
N TYR A 20 9.28 -7.40 -14.75
CA TYR A 20 9.37 -8.43 -15.77
C TYR A 20 8.90 -7.91 -17.13
N GLU A 21 9.59 -8.31 -18.21
CA GLU A 21 9.22 -7.95 -19.57
C GLU A 21 9.61 -9.07 -20.55
N ASN A 22 8.69 -9.46 -21.42
CA ASN A 22 8.94 -10.30 -22.59
C ASN A 22 8.14 -9.74 -23.80
N PRO A 23 8.15 -10.33 -25.00
CA PRO A 23 7.41 -9.78 -26.14
C PRO A 23 5.88 -9.68 -25.95
N VAL A 24 5.28 -10.53 -25.10
CA VAL A 24 3.82 -10.69 -24.92
C VAL A 24 3.31 -10.11 -23.60
N PHE A 25 4.08 -10.22 -22.52
CA PHE A 25 3.73 -9.75 -21.18
C PHE A 25 4.70 -8.69 -20.67
N PHE A 26 4.17 -7.84 -19.81
CA PHE A 26 4.86 -6.76 -19.13
C PHE A 26 4.37 -6.75 -17.68
N PHE A 27 5.24 -6.47 -16.71
CA PHE A 27 4.84 -6.31 -15.33
C PHE A 27 5.79 -5.32 -14.68
N ASP A 28 5.27 -4.18 -14.25
CA ASP A 28 5.98 -3.18 -13.47
C ASP A 28 5.24 -2.94 -12.14
N TYR A 29 5.56 -1.85 -11.46
CA TYR A 29 4.88 -1.50 -10.22
C TYR A 29 3.50 -0.86 -10.45
N TRP A 30 3.22 -0.29 -11.64
CA TRP A 30 1.86 0.11 -12.04
C TRP A 30 0.96 -1.11 -12.17
N SER A 31 1.43 -2.19 -12.76
CA SER A 31 0.71 -3.48 -12.77
C SER A 31 0.32 -3.94 -11.36
N PHE A 32 1.15 -3.69 -10.34
CA PHE A 32 0.81 -3.99 -8.94
C PHE A 32 -0.29 -3.05 -8.39
N VAL A 33 -0.31 -1.78 -8.79
CA VAL A 33 -1.42 -0.85 -8.50
C VAL A 33 -2.73 -1.36 -9.10
N HIS A 34 -2.72 -1.84 -10.36
CA HIS A 34 -3.89 -2.44 -11.00
C HIS A 34 -4.36 -3.72 -10.29
N LEU A 35 -3.42 -4.54 -9.80
CA LEU A 35 -3.74 -5.69 -8.96
C LEU A 35 -4.45 -5.26 -7.67
N ILE A 36 -3.95 -4.24 -6.97
CA ILE A 36 -4.61 -3.69 -5.77
C ILE A 36 -5.99 -3.12 -6.11
N ALA A 37 -6.10 -2.34 -7.19
CA ALA A 37 -7.35 -1.72 -7.63
C ALA A 37 -8.42 -2.78 -7.95
N GLY A 38 -8.06 -3.84 -8.68
CA GLY A 38 -8.96 -4.95 -8.99
C GLY A 38 -9.53 -5.61 -7.74
N PHE A 39 -8.71 -5.84 -6.72
CA PHE A 39 -9.13 -6.35 -5.43
C PHE A 39 -10.10 -5.38 -4.73
N LEU A 40 -9.72 -4.11 -4.56
CA LEU A 40 -10.50 -3.11 -3.83
C LEU A 40 -11.85 -2.85 -4.50
N VAL A 41 -11.87 -2.73 -5.82
CA VAL A 41 -13.08 -2.50 -6.61
C VAL A 41 -14.02 -3.69 -6.48
N VAL A 42 -13.55 -4.93 -6.62
CA VAL A 42 -14.44 -6.10 -6.48
C VAL A 42 -14.96 -6.26 -5.05
N VAL A 43 -14.14 -6.09 -4.02
CA VAL A 43 -14.61 -6.09 -2.63
C VAL A 43 -15.72 -5.07 -2.44
N THR A 44 -15.55 -3.85 -2.98
CA THR A 44 -16.56 -2.80 -2.90
C THR A 44 -17.83 -3.17 -3.67
N LEU A 45 -17.74 -3.58 -4.93
CA LEU A 45 -18.90 -3.95 -5.74
C LEU A 45 -19.70 -5.11 -5.13
N LEU A 46 -19.00 -6.07 -4.49
CA LEU A 46 -19.64 -7.16 -3.74
C LEU A 46 -20.34 -6.65 -2.49
N ALA A 47 -19.70 -5.80 -1.69
CA ALA A 47 -20.28 -5.25 -0.47
C ALA A 47 -21.57 -4.45 -0.73
N PHE A 48 -21.68 -3.82 -1.90
CA PHE A 48 -22.86 -3.05 -2.31
C PHE A 48 -23.83 -3.85 -3.20
N ASN A 49 -23.66 -5.17 -3.33
CA ASN A 49 -24.54 -6.05 -4.10
C ASN A 49 -24.77 -5.61 -5.56
N ILE A 50 -23.75 -5.05 -6.21
CA ILE A 50 -23.86 -4.55 -7.58
C ILE A 50 -24.04 -5.72 -8.56
N LYS A 51 -25.11 -5.66 -9.37
CA LYS A 51 -25.51 -6.71 -10.33
C LYS A 51 -24.48 -6.88 -11.46
N HIS A 52 -24.08 -5.78 -12.10
CA HIS A 52 -23.18 -5.78 -13.26
C HIS A 52 -21.71 -5.56 -12.89
N ARG A 53 -21.26 -6.19 -11.79
CA ARG A 53 -19.93 -5.94 -11.19
C ARG A 53 -18.75 -6.13 -12.16
N TRP A 54 -18.80 -7.12 -13.04
CA TRP A 54 -17.73 -7.37 -14.02
C TRP A 54 -17.66 -6.30 -15.09
N ALA A 55 -18.82 -5.87 -15.61
CA ALA A 55 -18.88 -4.77 -16.56
C ALA A 55 -18.40 -3.46 -15.93
N MET A 56 -18.76 -3.21 -14.65
CA MET A 56 -18.27 -2.03 -13.92
C MET A 56 -16.77 -2.08 -13.64
N LEU A 57 -16.22 -3.22 -13.24
CA LEU A 57 -14.78 -3.40 -13.07
C LEU A 57 -14.04 -3.11 -14.38
N PHE A 58 -14.48 -3.73 -15.48
CA PHE A 58 -13.88 -3.51 -16.80
C PHE A 58 -13.99 -2.05 -17.24
N ALA A 59 -15.14 -1.42 -17.05
CA ALA A 59 -15.35 -0.01 -17.38
C ALA A 59 -14.46 0.93 -16.55
N LEU A 60 -14.30 0.68 -15.25
CA LEU A 60 -13.43 1.48 -14.38
C LEU A 60 -11.95 1.35 -14.76
N LEU A 61 -11.48 0.12 -15.03
CA LEU A 61 -10.10 -0.12 -15.48
C LEU A 61 -9.85 0.54 -16.84
N THR A 62 -10.77 0.38 -17.80
CA THR A 62 -10.64 1.00 -19.13
C THR A 62 -10.70 2.53 -19.04
N LEU A 63 -11.58 3.08 -18.20
CA LEU A 63 -11.69 4.52 -18.01
C LEU A 63 -10.41 5.11 -17.42
N TRP A 64 -9.74 4.39 -16.52
CA TRP A 64 -8.44 4.79 -15.97
C TRP A 64 -7.38 4.91 -17.09
N GLU A 65 -7.23 3.89 -17.94
CA GLU A 65 -6.31 3.93 -19.08
C GLU A 65 -6.60 5.11 -20.04
N ILE A 66 -7.89 5.37 -20.29
CA ILE A 66 -8.30 6.52 -21.11
C ILE A 66 -7.88 7.82 -20.43
N VAL A 67 -8.13 7.97 -19.12
CA VAL A 67 -7.76 9.17 -18.35
C VAL A 67 -6.25 9.40 -18.40
N GLU A 68 -5.45 8.34 -18.29
CA GLU A 68 -3.99 8.43 -18.42
C GLU A 68 -3.56 8.93 -19.81
N LEU A 69 -4.14 8.35 -20.88
CA LEU A 69 -3.91 8.81 -22.24
C LEU A 69 -4.31 10.28 -22.43
N LEU A 70 -5.46 10.68 -21.88
CA LEU A 70 -5.92 12.07 -21.95
C LEU A 70 -4.97 13.02 -21.23
N PHE A 71 -4.45 12.65 -20.05
CA PHE A 71 -3.46 13.47 -19.34
C PHE A 71 -2.14 13.64 -20.10
N LYS A 72 -1.78 12.64 -20.91
CA LYS A 72 -0.68 12.75 -21.88
C LYS A 72 -1.02 13.69 -23.04
N PHE A 73 -2.17 13.50 -23.69
CA PHE A 73 -2.56 14.28 -24.88
C PHE A 73 -2.85 15.76 -24.60
N PHE A 74 -3.49 16.07 -23.45
CA PHE A 74 -3.75 17.45 -23.03
C PHE A 74 -2.52 18.14 -22.41
N ALA A 75 -1.32 17.64 -22.74
CA ALA A 75 -0.04 18.31 -22.55
C ALA A 75 0.34 18.62 -21.09
N LEU A 76 -0.18 17.86 -20.12
CA LEU A 76 0.34 17.95 -18.75
C LEU A 76 1.65 17.17 -18.59
N ASN A 77 1.99 16.26 -19.53
CA ASN A 77 3.19 15.40 -19.50
C ASN A 77 3.40 14.73 -18.12
N ILE A 78 2.30 14.45 -17.42
CA ILE A 78 2.28 13.92 -16.05
C ILE A 78 2.74 12.46 -16.02
N PHE A 79 2.38 11.71 -17.06
CA PHE A 79 2.63 10.28 -17.17
C PHE A 79 3.59 9.99 -18.32
N LYS A 80 4.41 8.94 -18.15
CA LYS A 80 5.29 8.44 -19.20
C LYS A 80 4.42 7.80 -20.29
N PRO A 81 4.76 7.93 -21.58
CA PRO A 81 4.08 7.18 -22.63
C PRO A 81 4.17 5.66 -22.36
N GLU A 82 3.05 5.08 -22.00
CA GLU A 82 2.91 3.63 -21.93
C GLU A 82 2.66 3.04 -23.32
N THR A 83 3.13 1.82 -23.53
CA THR A 83 2.84 1.09 -24.75
C THR A 83 1.42 0.54 -24.68
N PHE A 84 0.78 0.34 -25.83
CA PHE A 84 -0.55 -0.28 -25.88
C PHE A 84 -0.60 -1.65 -25.18
N LYS A 85 0.53 -2.36 -25.18
CA LYS A 85 0.68 -3.65 -24.50
C LYS A 85 0.64 -3.51 -22.98
N ASP A 86 1.21 -2.43 -22.43
CA ASP A 86 1.24 -2.18 -20.98
C ASP A 86 -0.19 -1.95 -20.48
N GLN A 87 -0.95 -1.10 -21.19
CA GLN A 87 -2.37 -0.83 -20.90
C GLN A 87 -3.24 -2.10 -20.92
N ILE A 88 -3.05 -2.96 -21.94
CA ILE A 88 -3.74 -4.26 -21.98
C ILE A 88 -3.36 -5.10 -20.77
N THR A 89 -2.07 -5.12 -20.42
CA THR A 89 -1.59 -5.94 -19.31
C THR A 89 -2.18 -5.47 -17.99
N ASP A 90 -2.25 -4.16 -17.77
CA ASP A 90 -2.79 -3.55 -16.55
C ASP A 90 -4.29 -3.78 -16.40
N ILE A 91 -5.07 -3.67 -17.48
CA ILE A 91 -6.48 -4.08 -17.49
C ILE A 91 -6.60 -5.57 -17.16
N VAL A 92 -5.81 -6.44 -17.80
CA VAL A 92 -5.86 -7.89 -17.58
C VAL A 92 -5.50 -8.25 -16.14
N ILE A 93 -4.47 -7.64 -15.57
CA ILE A 93 -4.04 -7.88 -14.18
C ILE A 93 -5.11 -7.40 -13.20
N GLY A 94 -5.72 -6.24 -13.44
CA GLY A 94 -6.85 -5.77 -12.63
C GLY A 94 -8.04 -6.72 -12.68
N LEU A 95 -8.39 -7.25 -13.86
CA LEU A 95 -9.45 -8.25 -14.03
C LEU A 95 -9.13 -9.57 -13.34
N ILE A 96 -7.90 -10.08 -13.47
CA ILE A 96 -7.43 -11.31 -12.81
C ILE A 96 -7.52 -11.15 -11.29
N SER A 97 -7.05 -10.03 -10.75
CA SER A 97 -7.15 -9.73 -9.32
C SER A 97 -8.60 -9.70 -8.84
N GLY A 98 -9.48 -9.04 -9.59
CA GLY A 98 -10.91 -9.04 -9.30
C GLY A 98 -11.54 -10.43 -9.33
N LEU A 99 -11.16 -11.27 -10.31
CA LEU A 99 -11.59 -12.66 -10.42
C LEU A 99 -11.14 -13.51 -9.23
N ILE A 100 -9.86 -13.45 -8.88
CA ILE A 100 -9.28 -14.16 -7.73
C ILE A 100 -10.02 -13.74 -6.45
N THR A 101 -10.22 -12.45 -6.25
CA THR A 101 -10.94 -11.88 -5.10
C THR A 101 -12.35 -12.42 -5.00
N TYR A 102 -13.11 -12.41 -6.10
CA TYR A 102 -14.46 -12.98 -6.16
C TYR A 102 -14.46 -14.48 -5.83
N LEU A 103 -13.53 -15.24 -6.39
CA LEU A 103 -13.44 -16.69 -6.14
C LEU A 103 -13.13 -16.99 -4.67
N ILE A 104 -12.21 -16.24 -4.04
CA ILE A 104 -11.88 -16.38 -2.62
C ILE A 104 -13.13 -16.12 -1.76
N ILE A 105 -13.85 -15.03 -2.03
CA ILE A 105 -15.04 -14.63 -1.27
C ILE A 105 -16.19 -15.64 -1.47
N LYS A 106 -16.45 -16.06 -2.71
CA LYS A 106 -17.51 -17.03 -3.02
C LYS A 106 -17.26 -18.39 -2.37
N ASN A 107 -16.00 -18.80 -2.27
CA ASN A 107 -15.61 -20.07 -1.68
C ASN A 107 -15.13 -19.94 -0.23
N LYS A 108 -15.48 -18.84 0.45
CA LYS A 108 -15.02 -18.52 1.81
C LYS A 108 -15.18 -19.69 2.78
N ASP A 109 -16.31 -20.37 2.80
CA ASP A 109 -16.59 -21.42 3.80
C ASP A 109 -15.67 -22.63 3.59
N LYS A 110 -15.37 -22.97 2.34
CA LYS A 110 -14.44 -24.06 1.98
C LYS A 110 -12.97 -23.69 2.23
N ILE A 111 -12.61 -22.43 2.00
CA ILE A 111 -11.23 -21.95 2.21
C ILE A 111 -10.96 -21.76 3.71
N TYR A 112 -11.89 -21.14 4.42
CA TYR A 112 -11.76 -20.83 5.85
C TYR A 112 -11.80 -22.10 6.71
N SER A 113 -12.59 -23.11 6.33
CA SER A 113 -12.58 -24.41 7.03
C SER A 113 -11.27 -25.19 6.86
N LYS A 114 -10.54 -25.00 5.75
CA LYS A 114 -9.28 -25.72 5.49
C LYS A 114 -8.03 -24.99 5.97
N ILE A 115 -8.01 -23.66 5.88
CA ILE A 115 -6.80 -22.84 6.06
C ILE A 115 -6.94 -21.86 7.26
N HIS A 116 -8.08 -21.86 7.97
CA HIS A 116 -8.33 -20.98 9.12
C HIS A 116 -8.02 -19.49 8.87
N ILE A 117 -8.19 -19.02 7.62
CA ILE A 117 -7.99 -17.62 7.26
C ILE A 117 -9.23 -16.83 7.67
N SER A 118 -9.11 -15.92 8.64
CA SER A 118 -10.21 -15.02 9.00
C SER A 118 -10.27 -13.79 8.08
N GLN A 119 -11.42 -13.10 8.06
CA GLN A 119 -11.55 -11.84 7.32
C GLN A 119 -10.64 -10.75 7.89
N GLU A 120 -10.47 -10.73 9.22
CA GLU A 120 -9.55 -9.83 9.90
C GLU A 120 -8.12 -10.04 9.42
N PHE A 121 -7.71 -11.29 9.22
CA PHE A 121 -6.40 -11.60 8.68
C PHE A 121 -6.24 -11.06 7.25
N VAL A 122 -7.18 -11.35 6.35
CA VAL A 122 -7.14 -10.86 4.97
C VAL A 122 -7.14 -9.33 4.93
N ALA A 123 -8.03 -8.68 5.69
CA ALA A 123 -8.09 -7.22 5.77
C ALA A 123 -6.78 -6.62 6.32
N SER A 124 -6.16 -7.26 7.33
CA SER A 124 -4.87 -6.82 7.87
C SER A 124 -3.75 -6.94 6.84
N VAL A 125 -3.58 -8.10 6.22
CA VAL A 125 -2.54 -8.32 5.20
C VAL A 125 -2.72 -7.35 4.03
N MET A 126 -3.94 -7.22 3.50
CA MET A 126 -4.19 -6.31 2.38
C MET A 126 -3.97 -4.84 2.75
N SER A 127 -4.45 -4.40 3.92
CA SER A 127 -4.24 -3.02 4.38
C SER A 127 -2.76 -2.68 4.47
N THR A 128 -2.00 -3.57 5.08
CA THR A 128 -0.59 -3.37 5.37
C THR A 128 0.27 -3.49 4.11
N SER A 129 -0.05 -4.41 3.21
CA SER A 129 0.62 -4.50 1.90
C SER A 129 0.39 -3.25 1.05
N VAL A 130 -0.84 -2.75 0.96
CA VAL A 130 -1.17 -1.55 0.17
C VAL A 130 -0.47 -0.32 0.75
N LEU A 131 -0.57 -0.10 2.06
CA LEU A 131 0.04 1.08 2.68
C LEU A 131 1.56 1.02 2.66
N ALA A 132 2.17 -0.15 2.92
CA ALA A 132 3.62 -0.30 2.83
C ALA A 132 4.12 -0.09 1.40
N PHE A 133 3.43 -0.63 0.41
CA PHE A 133 3.79 -0.45 -1.00
C PHE A 133 3.74 1.02 -1.40
N LEU A 134 2.61 1.69 -1.17
CA LEU A 134 2.42 3.08 -1.55
C LEU A 134 3.38 4.01 -0.82
N TRP A 135 3.58 3.81 0.48
CA TRP A 135 4.42 4.68 1.27
C TRP A 135 5.90 4.49 0.93
N MET A 136 6.40 3.25 0.94
CA MET A 136 7.83 3.01 0.68
C MET A 136 8.20 3.33 -0.77
N GLY A 137 7.30 3.04 -1.71
CA GLY A 137 7.43 3.45 -3.09
C GLY A 137 7.42 4.97 -3.24
N THR A 138 6.49 5.70 -2.62
CA THR A 138 6.46 7.17 -2.77
C THR A 138 7.69 7.84 -2.15
N TYR A 139 8.16 7.34 -1.00
CA TYR A 139 9.31 7.94 -0.31
C TYR A 139 10.67 7.58 -0.95
N GLN A 140 10.76 6.46 -1.69
CA GLN A 140 11.99 6.00 -2.35
C GLN A 140 13.20 5.85 -1.40
N TYR A 141 12.98 5.21 -0.24
CA TYR A 141 14.05 4.95 0.74
C TYR A 141 15.29 4.36 0.08
N HIS A 142 16.45 4.90 0.45
CA HIS A 142 17.75 4.33 0.13
C HIS A 142 18.52 4.12 1.42
N TYR A 143 18.96 2.89 1.64
CA TYR A 143 19.75 2.50 2.82
C TYR A 143 21.19 2.17 2.43
N SER A 144 22.11 2.26 3.39
CA SER A 144 23.54 1.94 3.20
C SER A 144 23.80 0.53 2.65
N ALA A 145 22.95 -0.44 3.02
CA ALA A 145 23.05 -1.81 2.54
C ALA A 145 22.38 -2.00 1.16
N ASN A 146 23.21 -1.99 0.10
CA ASN A 146 22.77 -2.07 -1.30
C ASN A 146 21.88 -3.28 -1.65
N ILE A 147 22.02 -4.41 -0.94
CA ILE A 147 21.20 -5.60 -1.20
C ILE A 147 19.70 -5.36 -1.01
N PHE A 148 19.31 -4.35 -0.22
CA PHE A 148 17.91 -4.02 0.01
C PHE A 148 17.35 -2.97 -0.97
N ASN A 149 18.21 -2.28 -1.71
CA ASN A 149 17.80 -1.22 -2.63
C ASN A 149 17.52 -1.83 -4.02
N THR A 150 16.25 -1.93 -4.41
CA THR A 150 15.89 -2.20 -5.82
C THR A 150 15.71 -0.90 -6.59
N GLN A 151 15.50 -0.98 -7.90
CA GLN A 151 15.29 0.20 -8.75
C GLN A 151 14.01 0.99 -8.45
N GLY A 152 13.04 0.43 -7.70
CA GLY A 152 11.80 1.15 -7.39
C GLY A 152 11.31 1.02 -5.96
N LEU A 153 11.80 0.06 -5.18
CA LEU A 153 11.37 -0.11 -3.79
C LEU A 153 12.49 -0.68 -2.92
N ASN A 154 12.69 -0.10 -1.74
CA ASN A 154 13.59 -0.70 -0.76
C ASN A 154 12.86 -1.84 -0.02
N ILE A 155 13.39 -3.06 -0.16
CA ILE A 155 12.78 -4.27 0.38
C ILE A 155 12.77 -4.25 1.91
N TRP A 156 13.85 -3.76 2.53
CA TRP A 156 13.95 -3.67 3.99
C TRP A 156 12.91 -2.71 4.57
N ALA A 157 12.80 -1.50 4.00
CA ALA A 157 11.82 -0.50 4.38
C ALA A 157 10.39 -1.02 4.21
N PHE A 158 10.11 -1.69 3.09
CA PHE A 158 8.82 -2.33 2.82
C PHE A 158 8.47 -3.41 3.85
N LEU A 159 9.39 -4.30 4.17
CA LEU A 159 9.17 -5.33 5.18
C LEU A 159 8.92 -4.73 6.57
N LEU A 160 9.72 -3.74 6.98
CA LEU A 160 9.52 -3.05 8.26
C LEU A 160 8.18 -2.31 8.31
N CYS A 161 7.81 -1.61 7.24
CA CYS A 161 6.52 -0.92 7.17
C CYS A 161 5.35 -1.92 7.19
N PHE A 162 5.44 -3.02 6.43
CA PHE A 162 4.43 -4.08 6.40
C PHE A 162 4.25 -4.73 7.78
N LEU A 163 5.35 -5.12 8.44
CA LEU A 163 5.33 -5.75 9.76
C LEU A 163 4.87 -4.77 10.85
N GLY A 164 5.38 -3.54 10.81
CA GLY A 164 5.00 -2.46 11.73
C GLY A 164 3.51 -2.12 11.62
N ALA A 165 2.98 -1.98 10.40
CA ALA A 165 1.56 -1.73 10.19
C ALA A 165 0.69 -2.92 10.67
N ASN A 166 1.14 -4.17 10.49
CA ASN A 166 0.45 -5.33 11.07
C ASN A 166 0.46 -5.30 12.60
N LEU A 167 1.58 -4.90 13.22
CA LEU A 167 1.70 -4.76 14.66
C LEU A 167 0.77 -3.66 15.20
N ILE A 168 0.62 -2.55 14.47
CA ILE A 168 -0.35 -1.48 14.78
C ILE A 168 -1.77 -2.05 14.80
N ILE A 169 -2.19 -2.78 13.77
CA ILE A 169 -3.54 -3.38 13.69
C ILE A 169 -3.77 -4.35 14.85
N LYS A 170 -2.84 -5.29 15.08
CA LYS A 170 -2.95 -6.29 16.16
C LYS A 170 -2.98 -5.63 17.54
N SER A 171 -2.11 -4.66 17.79
CA SER A 171 -2.08 -3.90 19.03
C SER A 171 -3.38 -3.13 19.25
N PHE A 172 -3.95 -2.53 18.20
CA PHE A 172 -5.23 -1.84 18.29
C PHE A 172 -6.38 -2.80 18.63
N ILE A 173 -6.47 -3.95 17.96
CA ILE A 173 -7.49 -4.97 18.24
C ILE A 173 -7.36 -5.46 19.69
N TYR A 174 -6.14 -5.77 20.13
CA TYR A 174 -5.86 -6.17 21.50
C TYR A 174 -6.30 -5.10 22.51
N CYS A 175 -5.88 -3.84 22.30
CA CYS A 175 -6.25 -2.72 23.16
C CYS A 175 -7.76 -2.46 23.13
N LYS A 176 -8.43 -2.65 21.99
CA LYS A 176 -9.88 -2.51 21.86
C LYS A 176 -10.63 -3.57 22.67
N ASN A 177 -10.15 -4.80 22.65
CA ASN A 177 -10.74 -5.88 23.44
C ASN A 177 -10.52 -5.68 24.95
N TYR A 178 -9.35 -5.16 25.34
CA TYR A 178 -9.02 -4.91 26.74
C TYR A 178 -9.76 -3.70 27.34
N PHE A 179 -9.65 -2.52 26.70
CA PHE A 179 -10.21 -1.27 27.24
C PHE A 179 -11.69 -1.05 26.88
N LYS A 180 -12.21 -1.75 25.87
CA LYS A 180 -13.59 -1.63 25.31
C LYS A 180 -13.93 -0.26 24.70
N LYS A 181 -13.28 0.84 25.12
CA LYS A 181 -13.43 2.20 24.60
C LYS A 181 -12.40 2.48 23.51
N THR A 182 -12.88 2.81 22.30
CA THR A 182 -12.03 3.10 21.14
C THR A 182 -10.98 4.18 21.39
N SER A 183 -11.34 5.27 22.08
CA SER A 183 -10.42 6.38 22.37
C SER A 183 -9.26 5.94 23.27
N SER A 184 -9.54 5.23 24.37
CA SER A 184 -8.52 4.69 25.27
C SER A 184 -7.61 3.69 24.56
N SER A 185 -8.17 2.83 23.72
CA SER A 185 -7.40 1.87 22.93
C SER A 185 -6.47 2.56 21.93
N PHE A 186 -6.91 3.68 21.34
CA PHE A 186 -6.10 4.45 20.41
C PHE A 186 -4.96 5.20 21.13
N VAL A 187 -5.22 5.80 22.29
CA VAL A 187 -4.15 6.42 23.11
C VAL A 187 -3.08 5.40 23.49
N MET A 188 -3.49 4.21 23.94
CA MET A 188 -2.53 3.13 24.25
C MET A 188 -1.76 2.68 23.00
N LEU A 189 -2.43 2.54 21.86
CA LEU A 189 -1.79 2.21 20.59
C LEU A 189 -0.69 3.22 20.23
N LEU A 190 -0.97 4.52 20.33
CA LEU A 190 0.03 5.56 20.05
C LEU A 190 1.26 5.42 20.94
N GLY A 191 1.06 5.17 22.24
CA GLY A 191 2.16 4.93 23.18
C GLY A 191 3.01 3.72 22.78
N LEU A 192 2.38 2.58 22.51
CA LEU A 192 3.07 1.37 22.06
C LEU A 192 3.79 1.55 20.73
N TYR A 193 3.18 2.29 19.80
CA TYR A 193 3.74 2.59 18.50
C TYR A 193 5.03 3.40 18.62
N TYR A 194 5.02 4.52 19.36
CA TYR A 194 6.22 5.34 19.52
C TYR A 194 7.34 4.60 20.26
N ILE A 195 7.02 3.84 21.32
CA ILE A 195 8.02 3.01 22.00
C ILE A 195 8.65 2.01 21.03
N SER A 196 7.82 1.32 20.24
CA SER A 196 8.29 0.34 19.26
C SER A 196 9.13 0.99 18.16
N LEU A 197 8.72 2.17 17.67
CA LEU A 197 9.46 2.94 16.68
C LEU A 197 10.84 3.33 17.20
N PHE A 198 10.94 3.83 18.44
CA PHE A 198 12.24 4.14 19.07
C PHE A 198 13.14 2.92 19.19
N ILE A 199 12.60 1.77 19.61
CA ILE A 199 13.37 0.53 19.73
C ILE A 199 13.90 0.09 18.35
N ILE A 200 13.04 0.06 17.34
CA ILE A 200 13.41 -0.39 15.99
C ILE A 200 14.48 0.52 15.37
N GLU A 201 14.30 1.84 15.46
CA GLU A 201 15.27 2.82 14.94
C GLU A 201 16.61 2.74 15.68
N TYR A 202 16.58 2.57 17.01
CA TYR A 202 17.79 2.38 17.80
C TYR A 202 18.54 1.11 17.37
N VAL A 203 17.84 -0.02 17.26
CA VAL A 203 18.43 -1.30 16.83
C VAL A 203 18.98 -1.18 15.41
N GLY A 204 18.18 -0.66 14.47
CA GLY A 204 18.58 -0.53 13.07
C GLY A 204 19.84 0.32 12.90
N ARG A 205 19.91 1.47 13.59
CA ARG A 205 21.02 2.41 13.47
C ARG A 205 22.27 1.95 14.21
N TYR A 206 22.15 1.59 15.49
CA TYR A 206 23.33 1.39 16.35
C TYR A 206 23.80 -0.07 16.42
N LEU A 207 22.93 -1.04 16.16
CA LEU A 207 23.29 -2.45 16.21
C LEU A 207 23.49 -3.05 14.81
N VAL A 208 22.67 -2.64 13.84
CA VAL A 208 22.72 -3.20 12.47
C VAL A 208 23.44 -2.26 11.49
N GLU A 209 23.72 -1.02 11.88
CA GLU A 209 24.37 0.01 11.05
C GLU A 209 23.66 0.29 9.71
N ILE A 210 22.35 0.01 9.66
CA ILE A 210 21.50 0.32 8.52
C ILE A 210 21.06 1.78 8.65
N ASN A 211 21.68 2.64 7.83
CA ASN A 211 21.42 4.07 7.85
C ASN A 211 20.69 4.48 6.57
N GLU A 212 19.67 5.32 6.73
CA GLU A 212 19.01 5.99 5.62
C GLU A 212 19.98 7.05 5.04
N ILE A 213 20.18 7.01 3.73
CA ILE A 213 21.11 7.88 3.00
C ILE A 213 20.43 8.63 1.85
N SER A 214 19.08 8.69 1.86
CA SER A 214 18.32 9.20 0.71
C SER A 214 18.30 10.73 0.65
N SER A 215 18.45 11.43 1.79
CA SER A 215 18.41 12.89 1.87
C SER A 215 19.61 13.48 2.61
N SER A 216 20.22 14.51 2.02
CA SER A 216 21.23 15.34 2.67
C SER A 216 20.65 16.23 3.79
N SER A 217 19.33 16.36 3.84
CA SER A 217 18.56 17.17 4.81
C SER A 217 18.01 16.38 6.00
N ASN A 218 18.62 15.24 6.32
CA ASN A 218 18.14 14.38 7.41
C ASN A 218 18.29 15.08 8.77
N ALA A 219 17.16 15.48 9.35
CA ALA A 219 17.07 16.02 10.69
C ALA A 219 16.46 14.98 11.64
N PRO A 220 16.86 14.95 12.92
CA PRO A 220 16.22 14.10 13.90
C PRO A 220 14.83 14.65 14.27
N LEU A 221 13.79 13.80 14.18
CA LEU A 221 12.43 14.05 14.67
C LEU A 221 12.39 14.14 16.20
N ALA A 222 12.93 13.11 16.85
CA ALA A 222 12.81 12.93 18.29
C ALA A 222 14.03 12.19 18.84
N PHE A 223 14.58 12.74 19.92
CA PHE A 223 15.70 12.20 20.70
C PHE A 223 16.95 11.82 19.89
N GLY A 224 17.13 12.34 18.68
CA GLY A 224 18.26 11.96 17.84
C GLY A 224 18.21 10.50 17.38
N LEU A 225 17.03 9.88 17.29
CA LEU A 225 16.86 8.47 16.90
C LEU A 225 16.08 8.31 15.60
N ILE A 226 14.94 8.98 15.48
CA ILE A 226 14.11 8.94 14.26
C ILE A 226 14.61 10.07 13.35
N TYR A 227 15.15 9.74 12.17
CA TYR A 227 15.64 10.74 11.21
C TYR A 227 14.74 10.80 10.00
N GLY A 228 14.61 12.00 9.44
CA GLY A 228 13.88 12.19 8.20
C GLY A 228 13.78 13.65 7.80
N ASN A 229 13.06 13.87 6.71
CA ASN A 229 12.55 15.18 6.35
C ASN A 229 11.18 15.43 7.03
N MET A 230 10.66 16.65 6.92
CA MET A 230 9.36 17.03 7.50
C MET A 230 8.21 16.15 6.97
N THR A 231 8.27 15.70 5.72
CA THR A 231 7.27 14.79 5.15
C THR A 231 7.25 13.49 5.93
N LEU A 232 8.41 12.84 6.12
CA LEU A 232 8.50 11.59 6.87
C LEU A 232 8.02 11.76 8.32
N HIS A 233 8.34 12.89 8.95
CA HIS A 233 7.88 13.23 10.29
C HIS A 233 6.35 13.26 10.39
N ILE A 234 5.69 13.95 9.45
CA ILE A 234 4.23 13.96 9.37
C ILE A 234 3.69 12.55 9.21
N ILE A 235 4.27 11.76 8.29
CA ILE A 235 3.74 10.43 8.03
C ILE A 235 3.90 9.52 9.27
N TYR A 236 5.04 9.56 9.97
CA TYR A 236 5.22 8.81 11.22
C TYR A 236 4.17 9.15 12.28
N ILE A 237 3.75 10.41 12.39
CA ILE A 237 2.74 10.84 13.36
C ILE A 237 1.35 10.30 12.99
N ILE A 238 0.97 10.36 11.71
CA ILE A 238 -0.37 9.99 11.24
C ILE A 238 -0.50 8.51 10.88
N ALA A 239 0.60 7.76 10.81
CA ALA A 239 0.62 6.36 10.38
C ALA A 239 -0.40 5.47 11.12
N PRO A 240 -0.50 5.51 12.46
CA PRO A 240 -1.45 4.65 13.17
C PRO A 240 -2.90 4.98 12.80
N VAL A 241 -3.21 6.26 12.56
CA VAL A 241 -4.56 6.69 12.14
C VAL A 241 -4.87 6.10 10.76
N ILE A 242 -3.99 6.29 9.77
CA ILE A 242 -4.21 5.83 8.40
C ILE A 242 -4.35 4.31 8.35
N VAL A 243 -3.44 3.59 9.03
CA VAL A 243 -3.45 2.12 9.06
C VAL A 243 -4.75 1.59 9.66
N ILE A 244 -5.17 2.12 10.80
CA ILE A 244 -6.41 1.67 11.46
C ILE A 244 -7.65 2.07 10.66
N LEU A 245 -7.67 3.26 10.04
CA LEU A 245 -8.78 3.69 9.21
C LEU A 245 -8.95 2.79 7.99
N PHE A 246 -7.87 2.54 7.24
CA PHE A 246 -7.92 1.70 6.04
C PHE A 246 -8.31 0.26 6.36
N TYR A 247 -7.75 -0.31 7.43
CA TYR A 247 -8.16 -1.61 7.97
C TYR A 247 -9.64 -1.64 8.35
N SER A 248 -10.12 -0.60 9.03
CA SER A 248 -11.53 -0.50 9.46
C SER A 248 -12.50 -0.42 8.28
N ILE A 249 -12.11 0.27 7.19
CA ILE A 249 -12.90 0.32 5.96
C ILE A 249 -12.95 -1.06 5.31
N LEU A 250 -11.82 -1.74 5.16
CA LEU A 250 -11.77 -3.07 4.55
C LEU A 250 -12.56 -4.10 5.35
N ILE A 251 -12.41 -4.14 6.67
CA ILE A 251 -13.18 -5.09 7.50
C ILE A 251 -14.68 -4.79 7.46
N TRP A 252 -15.08 -3.51 7.38
CA TRP A 252 -16.48 -3.12 7.21
C TRP A 252 -17.04 -3.63 5.87
N LEU A 253 -16.30 -3.47 4.77
CA LEU A 253 -16.69 -4.01 3.47
C LEU A 253 -16.82 -5.54 3.51
N PHE A 254 -15.84 -6.24 4.09
CA PHE A 254 -15.88 -7.70 4.21
C PHE A 254 -17.07 -8.21 5.02
N ARG A 255 -17.41 -7.55 6.13
CA ARG A 255 -18.58 -7.90 6.94
C ARG A 255 -19.88 -7.70 6.17
N ARG A 256 -19.97 -6.63 5.39
CA ARG A 256 -21.15 -6.34 4.56
C ARG A 256 -21.38 -7.38 3.46
N ILE A 257 -20.33 -8.02 2.96
CA ILE A 257 -20.46 -9.12 1.98
C ILE A 257 -21.00 -10.40 2.63
N LEU A 258 -20.83 -10.58 3.95
CA LEU A 258 -21.29 -11.79 4.64
C LEU A 258 -22.71 -11.71 5.18
N LEU A 259 -23.26 -10.49 5.34
CA LEU A 259 -24.63 -10.24 5.78
C LEU A 259 -25.60 -10.39 4.60
#